data_AF-A0A6B3HYE3-F1
#
_entry.id   AF-A0A6B3HYE3-F1
#
_cell.length_a   1.000
_cell.length_b   1.000
_cell.length_c   1.000
_cell.angle_alpha   90.00
_cell.angle_beta   90.00
_cell.angle_gamma   90.00
#
_symmetry.space_group_name_H-M   'P 1'
#
loop_
_entity.id
_entity.type
_entity.pdbx_description
1 polymer ?
#
loop_
_entity_poly.entity_id
_entity_poly.type
_entity_poly.pdbx_seq_one_letter_code
_entity_poly.pdbx_strand_id
1 'polypeptide(L)'
;PAAPVVLIEGVGAGRRAVRPVLARLLWMDVPARTAHLRGERRDGPEQAAFWRGWVPAERRHFASDPSRPFADTLVRHGAAEPALLSGPGRGHLNRRAGDRG
;
A
#
# COMPACT_ATOMS: atom_id res chain seq x y z
N PRO A 1 -22.44 2.27 -17.17
CA PRO A 1 -22.05 1.02 -16.47
C PRO A 1 -20.94 1.33 -15.46
N ALA A 2 -20.78 0.55 -14.38
CA ALA A 2 -19.66 0.73 -13.46
C ALA A 2 -18.32 0.39 -14.12
N ALA A 3 -17.23 1.00 -13.65
CA ALA A 3 -15.89 0.68 -14.13
C ALA A 3 -15.52 -0.77 -13.75
N PRO A 4 -14.82 -1.52 -14.63
CA PRO A 4 -14.43 -2.90 -14.35
C PRO A 4 -13.38 -3.02 -13.23
N VAL A 5 -12.63 -1.93 -12.98
CA VAL A 5 -11.61 -1.85 -11.93
C VAL A 5 -11.71 -0.48 -11.26
N VAL A 6 -11.57 -0.46 -9.93
CA VAL A 6 -11.44 0.76 -9.12
C VAL A 6 -10.15 0.65 -8.33
N LEU A 7 -9.32 1.69 -8.40
CA LEU A 7 -8.10 1.81 -7.60
C LEU A 7 -8.38 2.67 -6.38
N ILE A 8 -8.03 2.16 -5.20
CA ILE A 8 -8.13 2.89 -3.92
C ILE A 8 -6.71 3.06 -3.39
N GLU A 9 -6.30 4.32 -3.20
CA GLU A 9 -4.96 4.67 -2.76
C GLU A 9 -4.98 5.39 -1.40
N GLY A 10 -3.87 5.26 -0.67
CA GLY A 10 -3.63 5.94 0.60
C GLY A 10 -3.47 5.01 1.80
N VAL A 11 -3.10 5.58 2.95
CA VAL A 11 -2.73 4.87 4.18
C VAL A 11 -3.79 3.84 4.62
N GLY A 12 -5.07 4.18 4.47
CA GLY A 12 -6.20 3.35 4.89
C GLY A 12 -6.64 2.28 3.89
N ALA A 13 -6.06 2.21 2.68
CA ALA A 13 -6.52 1.29 1.63
C ALA A 13 -6.37 -0.19 2.02
N GLY A 14 -5.44 -0.51 2.92
CA GLY A 14 -5.20 -1.85 3.42
C GLY A 14 -5.87 -2.19 4.75
N ARG A 15 -6.84 -1.41 5.24
CA ARG A 15 -7.49 -1.64 6.54
C ARG A 15 -8.19 -3.00 6.62
N ARG A 16 -8.21 -3.61 7.80
CA ARG A 16 -8.87 -4.90 8.06
C ARG A 16 -10.33 -4.93 7.60
N ALA A 17 -11.05 -3.81 7.76
CA ALA A 17 -12.46 -3.71 7.37
C ALA A 17 -12.72 -3.87 5.87
N VAL A 18 -11.76 -3.52 5.01
CA VAL A 18 -11.90 -3.57 3.55
C VAL A 18 -11.21 -4.80 2.93
N ARG A 19 -10.20 -5.39 3.59
CA ARG A 19 -9.47 -6.58 3.09
C ARG A 19 -10.37 -7.72 2.56
N PRO A 20 -11.52 -8.05 3.17
CA PRO A 20 -12.38 -9.13 2.66
C PRO A 20 -12.96 -8.88 1.26
N VAL A 21 -13.06 -7.62 0.84
CA VAL A 21 -13.66 -7.23 -0.46
C VAL A 21 -12.62 -6.71 -1.46
N LEU A 22 -11.34 -6.64 -1.10
CA LEU A 22 -10.28 -6.28 -2.04
C LEU A 22 -9.94 -7.47 -2.93
N ALA A 23 -9.91 -7.24 -4.24
CA ALA A 23 -9.36 -8.20 -5.20
C ALA A 23 -7.84 -8.36 -5.04
N ARG A 24 -7.14 -7.27 -4.73
CA ARG A 24 -5.69 -7.23 -4.51
C ARG A 24 -5.30 -6.08 -3.60
N LEU A 25 -4.31 -6.29 -2.74
CA LEU A 25 -3.68 -5.26 -1.90
C LEU A 25 -2.20 -5.09 -2.29
N LEU A 26 -1.85 -3.90 -2.77
CA LEU A 26 -0.48 -3.53 -3.10
C LEU A 26 0.11 -2.67 -1.97
N TRP A 27 1.40 -2.86 -1.69
CA TRP A 27 2.13 -2.08 -0.70
C TRP A 27 3.39 -1.46 -1.31
N MET A 28 3.52 -0.15 -1.21
CA MET A 28 4.75 0.56 -1.59
C MET A 28 5.84 0.28 -0.54
N ASP A 29 6.80 -0.60 -0.88
CA ASP A 29 7.87 -1.03 0.02
C ASP A 29 9.01 0.00 0.04
N VAL A 30 8.70 1.18 0.58
CA VAL A 30 9.62 2.29 0.77
C VAL A 30 9.97 2.40 2.26
N PRO A 31 11.26 2.56 2.63
CA PRO A 31 11.63 2.78 4.03
C PRO A 31 10.91 4.01 4.59
N ALA A 32 10.34 3.90 5.79
CA ALA A 32 9.50 4.94 6.39
C ALA A 32 10.21 6.32 6.47
N ARG A 33 11.49 6.34 6.83
CA ARG A 33 12.30 7.58 6.85
C ARG A 33 12.39 8.21 5.46
N THR A 34 12.60 7.40 4.42
CA THR A 34 12.67 7.87 3.03
C THR A 34 11.32 8.41 2.57
N ALA A 35 10.22 7.72 2.88
CA ALA A 35 8.88 8.18 2.54
C ALA A 35 8.56 9.53 3.22
N HIS A 36 8.85 9.66 4.50
CA HIS A 36 8.68 10.90 5.26
C HIS A 36 9.49 12.06 4.68
N LEU A 37 10.80 11.87 4.44
CA LEU A 37 11.66 12.91 3.86
C LEU A 37 11.23 13.33 2.44
N ARG A 38 10.69 12.40 1.65
CA ARG A 38 10.12 12.71 0.34
C ARG A 38 8.84 13.54 0.48
N GLY A 39 7.99 13.19 1.44
CA GLY A 39 6.76 13.92 1.74
C GLY A 39 7.03 15.35 2.20
N GLU A 40 7.88 15.54 3.21
CA GLU A 40 8.23 16.88 3.70
C GLU A 40 8.85 17.75 2.61
N ARG A 41 9.76 17.19 1.80
CA ARG A 41 10.38 17.93 0.69
C ARG A 41 9.37 18.33 -0.38
N ARG A 42 8.41 17.45 -0.69
CA ARG A 42 7.35 17.73 -1.68
C ARG A 42 6.41 18.82 -1.17
N ASP A 43 6.05 18.76 0.10
CA ASP A 43 5.00 19.60 0.69
C ASP A 43 5.52 20.95 1.21
N GLY A 44 6.84 21.09 1.39
CA GLY A 44 7.48 22.33 1.80
C GLY A 44 7.39 22.63 3.31
N PRO A 45 8.14 23.63 3.79
CA PRO A 45 8.23 23.97 5.21
C PRO A 45 6.91 24.50 5.80
N GLU A 46 6.01 25.07 4.97
CA GLU A 46 4.70 25.55 5.45
C GLU A 46 3.86 24.41 6.05
N GLN A 47 4.08 23.17 5.61
CA GLN A 47 3.34 21.98 6.05
C GLN A 47 3.98 21.28 7.27
N ALA A 48 5.01 21.86 7.89
CA ALA A 48 5.70 21.23 9.01
C ALA A 48 4.78 20.88 10.21
N ALA A 49 3.79 21.73 10.50
CA ALA A 49 2.81 21.46 11.57
C ALA A 49 1.93 20.24 11.26
N PHE A 50 1.50 20.11 10.00
CA PHE A 50 0.78 18.93 9.53
C PHE A 50 1.63 17.67 9.68
N TRP A 51 2.87 17.68 9.20
CA TRP A 51 3.78 16.53 9.28
C TRP A 51 4.07 16.09 10.72
N ARG A 52 4.20 17.03 11.67
CA ARG A 52 4.35 16.73 13.11
C ARG A 52 3.16 15.93 13.67
N GLY A 53 1.94 16.21 13.23
CA GLY A 53 0.74 15.47 13.64
C GLY A 53 0.53 14.18 12.84
N TRP A 54 0.84 14.21 11.55
CA TRP A 54 0.60 13.11 10.62
C TRP A 54 1.47 11.88 10.92
N VAL A 55 2.78 12.06 11.12
CA VAL A 55 3.70 10.92 11.29
C VAL A 55 3.34 10.04 12.49
N PRO A 56 3.05 10.59 13.69
CA PRO A 56 2.58 9.78 14.81
C PRO A 56 1.23 9.11 14.54
N ALA A 57 0.30 9.78 13.85
CA ALA A 57 -1.02 9.22 13.53
C ALA A 57 -0.90 8.03 12.58
N GLU A 58 -0.09 8.15 11.52
CA GLU A 58 0.19 7.06 10.58
C GLU A 58 0.86 5.87 11.27
N ARG A 59 1.84 6.12 12.14
CA ARG A 59 2.49 5.06 12.93
C ARG A 59 1.49 4.33 13.84
N ARG A 60 0.62 5.07 14.53
CA ARG A 60 -0.46 4.49 15.36
C ARG A 60 -1.43 3.66 14.52
N HIS A 61 -1.80 4.16 13.35
CA HIS A 61 -2.65 3.45 12.41
C HIS A 61 -2.06 2.06 12.09
N PHE A 62 -0.83 2.01 11.58
CA PHE A 62 -0.19 0.74 11.22
C PHE A 62 0.15 -0.15 12.40
N ALA A 63 0.40 0.40 13.59
CA ALA A 63 0.56 -0.41 14.80
C ALA A 63 -0.76 -1.12 15.19
N SER A 64 -1.90 -0.45 14.99
CA SER A 64 -3.23 -0.98 15.35
C SER A 64 -3.86 -1.87 14.27
N ASP A 65 -3.61 -1.58 12.99
CA ASP A 65 -4.19 -2.27 11.83
C ASP A 65 -3.14 -2.36 10.70
N PRO A 66 -2.15 -3.26 10.82
CA PRO A 66 -1.02 -3.30 9.90
C PRO A 66 -1.45 -3.78 8.51
N SER A 67 -1.20 -2.98 7.47
CA SER A 67 -1.52 -3.35 6.07
C SER A 67 -0.45 -4.23 5.42
N ARG A 68 0.84 -3.93 5.65
CA ARG A 68 1.98 -4.59 4.97
C ARG A 68 1.98 -6.12 5.08
N PRO A 69 1.71 -6.75 6.25
CA PRO A 69 1.68 -8.22 6.36
C PRO A 69 0.58 -8.90 5.52
N PHE A 70 -0.41 -8.15 5.05
CA PHE A 70 -1.53 -8.65 4.25
C PHE A 70 -1.43 -8.25 2.77
N ALA A 71 -0.36 -7.55 2.37
CA ALA A 71 -0.16 -7.17 0.98
C ALA A 71 0.08 -8.42 0.13
N ASP A 72 -0.62 -8.50 -1.01
CA ASP A 72 -0.39 -9.53 -2.02
C ASP A 72 0.88 -9.21 -2.83
N THR A 73 1.24 -7.93 -2.92
CA THR A 73 2.37 -7.49 -3.74
C THR A 73 3.08 -6.31 -3.10
N LEU A 74 4.40 -6.42 -2.99
CA LEU A 74 5.28 -5.33 -2.62
C LEU A 74 5.77 -4.65 -3.89
N VAL A 75 5.59 -3.34 -3.96
CA VAL A 75 6.03 -2.49 -5.06
C VAL A 75 7.26 -1.73 -4.59
N ARG A 76 8.42 -1.99 -5.21
CA ARG A 76 9.67 -1.28 -4.94
C ARG A 76 9.99 -0.35 -6.09
N HIS A 77 10.49 0.84 -5.77
CA HIS A 77 11.04 1.72 -6.80
C HIS A 77 12.30 1.08 -7.40
N GLY A 78 12.32 0.89 -8.73
CA GLY A 78 13.52 0.59 -9.49
C GLY A 78 14.04 1.83 -10.25
N ALA A 79 15.23 1.69 -10.85
CA ALA A 79 15.89 2.78 -11.56
C ALA A 79 15.22 3.17 -12.89
N ALA A 80 14.49 2.24 -13.52
CA ALA A 80 13.75 2.46 -14.76
C ALA A 80 12.26 2.11 -14.62
N GLU A 81 11.95 1.01 -13.92
CA GLU A 81 10.57 0.54 -13.70
C GLU A 81 10.38 0.05 -12.25
N PRO A 82 9.16 0.09 -11.68
CA PRO A 82 8.88 -0.50 -10.39
C PRO A 82 9.04 -2.03 -10.40
N ALA A 83 9.75 -2.57 -9.41
CA ALA A 83 9.81 -4.02 -9.20
C ALA A 83 8.58 -4.49 -8.40
N LEU A 84 7.90 -5.51 -8.91
CA LEU A 84 6.75 -6.15 -8.26
C LEU A 84 7.19 -7.48 -7.64
N LEU A 85 7.10 -7.58 -6.32
CA LEU A 85 7.46 -8.79 -5.56
C LEU A 85 6.22 -9.37 -4.90
N SER A 86 6.15 -10.70 -4.78
CA SER A 86 5.10 -11.34 -3.98
C SER A 86 5.15 -10.83 -2.54
N GLY A 87 3.98 -10.47 -2.01
CA GLY A 87 3.84 -9.99 -0.64
C GLY A 87 3.56 -11.10 0.37
N PRO A 88 3.69 -10.80 1.67
CA PRO A 88 3.50 -11.77 2.75
C PRO A 88 2.04 -12.21 2.94
N GLY A 89 1.08 -11.47 2.36
CA GLY A 89 -0.34 -11.63 2.65
C GLY A 89 -0.99 -12.87 2.07
N ARG A 90 -0.41 -13.48 1.02
CA ARG A 90 -0.98 -14.65 0.33
C ARG A 90 0.09 -15.49 -0.38
N GLY A 91 0.24 -16.74 0.06
CA GLY A 91 0.93 -17.82 -0.65
C GLY A 91 0.01 -18.60 -1.62
N HIS A 92 -1.15 -18.04 -1.97
CA HIS A 92 -2.20 -18.75 -2.69
C HIS A 92 -2.65 -18.00 -3.93
N LEU A 93 -1.86 -18.14 -5.01
CA LEU A 93 -2.40 -18.25 -6.37
C LEU A 93 -1.58 -19.28 -7.15
N ASN A 94 -1.93 -20.56 -6.97
CA ASN A 94 -2.16 -21.41 -8.12
C ASN A 94 -3.63 -21.85 -8.08
N ARG A 95 -4.44 -21.25 -8.96
CA ARG A 95 -5.48 -21.99 -9.63
C ARG A 95 -5.51 -21.45 -11.05
N ARG A 96 -4.90 -22.22 -11.95
CA ARG A 96 -5.09 -22.12 -13.39
C ARG A 96 -6.53 -21.71 -13.67
N ALA A 97 -6.71 -20.73 -14.55
CA ALA A 97 -7.91 -20.67 -15.36
C ALA A 97 -8.04 -22.05 -16.02
N GLY A 98 -8.87 -22.91 -15.44
CA GLY A 98 -9.26 -24.17 -16.03
C GLY A 98 -10.11 -23.87 -17.25
N ASP A 99 -9.79 -24.57 -18.33
CA ASP A 99 -10.66 -24.92 -19.44
C ASP A 99 -12.13 -24.56 -19.23
N ARG A 100 -12.62 -23.69 -20.11
CA ARG A 100 -13.97 -23.86 -20.65
C ARG A 100 -13.80 -24.24 -22.11
N GLY A 101 -13.88 -25.54 -22.37
CA GLY A 101 -14.53 -26.04 -23.58
C GLY A 101 -16.03 -25.74 -23.53
#